data_AF-W0RMR9-F1
#
_entry.id   AF-W0RMR9-F1
#
_cell.length_a   1.000
_cell.length_b   1.000
_cell.length_c   1.000
_cell.angle_alpha   90.00
_cell.angle_beta   90.00
_cell.angle_gamma   90.00
#
_symmetry.space_group_name_H-M   'P 1'
#
loop_
_entity.id
_entity.type
_entity.pdbx_description
1 polymer ?
#
loop_
_entity_poly.entity_id
_entity_poly.type
_entity_poly.pdbx_seq_one_letter_code
_entity_poly.pdbx_strand_id
1 'polypeptide(L)' 'MGLRDLEDAVQAVCAIRVEADYIVTRNAKDFRGSRLTVATPAEVLARL' A
#
# COMPACT_ATOMS: atom_id res chain seq x y z
N MET A 1 -8.70 7.09 5.79
CA MET A 1 -8.00 5.83 5.46
C MET A 1 -8.37 4.69 6.38
N GLY A 2 -8.86 4.92 7.61
CA GLY A 2 -9.43 3.84 8.44
C GLY A 2 -8.46 2.68 8.76
N LEU A 3 -7.16 2.89 8.55
CA LEU A 3 -6.10 1.93 8.86
C LEU A 3 -5.99 1.86 10.38
N ARG A 4 -6.09 0.65 10.92
CA ARG A 4 -6.14 0.41 12.37
C ARG A 4 -4.76 0.13 12.95
N ASP A 5 -3.83 -0.31 12.11
CA ASP A 5 -2.45 -0.57 12.50
C ASP A 5 -1.59 0.69 12.30
N LEU A 6 -0.72 0.98 13.27
CA LEU A 6 0.16 2.14 13.24
C LEU A 6 1.20 2.01 12.12
N GLU A 7 1.76 0.82 11.90
CA GLU A 7 2.76 0.57 10.86
C GLU A 7 2.16 0.84 9.48
N ASP A 8 0.99 0.25 9.20
CA ASP A 8 0.30 0.41 7.91
C ASP A 8 -0.09 1.88 7.66
N ALA A 9 -0.55 2.59 8.71
CA ALA A 9 -0.92 3.99 8.60
C ALA A 9 0.29 4.87 8.27
N VAL A 10 1.42 4.66 8.95
CA VAL A 10 2.66 5.41 8.72
C VAL A 10 3.20 5.11 7.31
N GLN A 11 3.27 3.83 6.92
CA GLN A 11 3.71 3.43 5.58
C GLN A 11 2.84 4.06 4.49
N ALA A 12 1.52 4.03 4.62
CA ALA A 12 0.60 4.60 3.64
C ALA A 12 0.74 6.13 3.53
N VAL A 13 0.92 6.83 4.65
CA VAL A 13 1.15 8.29 4.63
C VAL A 13 2.51 8.62 4.00
N CYS A 14 3.57 7.88 4.32
CA CYS A 14 4.88 8.07 3.71
C CYS A 14 4.83 7.84 2.20
N ALA A 15 4.17 6.78 1.74
CA ALA A 15 4.01 6.48 0.32
C ALA A 15 3.22 7.58 -0.42
N ILE A 16 2.17 8.14 0.18
CA ILE A 16 1.46 9.31 -0.38
C ILE A 16 2.39 10.53 -0.48
N ARG A 17 3.18 10.79 0.56
CA ARG A 17 4.06 11.98 0.63
C ARG A 17 5.17 11.97 -0.41
N VAL A 18 5.61 10.79 -0.85
CA VAL A 18 6.62 10.65 -1.90
C VAL A 18 6.00 10.39 -3.27
N GLU A 19 4.68 10.52 -3.39
CA GLU A 19 3.92 10.33 -4.64
C GLU A 19 4.14 8.93 -5.25
N ALA A 20 4.29 7.90 -4.41
CA ALA A 20 4.41 6.53 -4.89
C ALA A 20 3.11 6.08 -5.56
N ASP A 21 3.22 5.31 -6.65
CA ASP A 21 2.05 4.78 -7.37
C ASP A 21 1.37 3.62 -6.62
N TYR A 22 2.16 2.81 -5.92
CA TYR A 22 1.71 1.56 -5.31
C TYR A 22 2.23 1.37 -3.88
N ILE A 23 1.41 0.73 -3.04
CA ILE A 23 1.90 -0.07 -1.91
C ILE A 23 2.00 -1.51 -2.39
N VAL A 24 3.20 -2.08 -2.34
CA VAL A 24 3.44 -3.48 -2.69
C VAL A 24 3.51 -4.32 -1.42
N THR A 25 2.55 -5.23 -1.21
CA THR A 25 2.47 -6.02 0.02
C THR A 25 1.83 -7.38 -0.22
N ARG A 26 2.20 -8.38 0.58
CA ARG A 26 1.49 -9.68 0.62
C ARG A 26 0.20 -9.62 1.45
N ASN A 27 -0.04 -8.52 2.16
CA ASN A 27 -1.13 -8.38 3.12
C ASN A 27 -2.14 -7.29 2.72
N ALA A 28 -2.61 -7.33 1.48
CA ALA A 28 -3.45 -6.28 0.91
C ALA A 28 -4.74 -5.98 1.69
N LYS A 29 -5.25 -6.95 2.47
CA LYS A 29 -6.47 -6.81 3.29
C LYS A 29 -6.36 -5.72 4.35
N ASP A 30 -5.17 -5.41 4.83
CA ASP A 30 -4.98 -4.44 5.92
C ASP A 30 -4.90 -3.00 5.39
N PHE A 31 -4.68 -2.86 4.07
CA PHE A 31 -4.66 -1.59 3.35
C PHE A 31 -5.99 -1.23 2.67
N ARG A 32 -7.11 -1.90 2.97
CA ARG A 32 -8.43 -1.69 2.30
C ARG A 32 -8.96 -0.25 2.33
N GLY A 33 -8.49 0.59 3.24
CA GLY A 33 -8.85 2.01 3.29
C GLY A 33 -7.75 2.96 2.80
N SER A 34 -6.67 2.43 2.24
CA SER A 34 -5.63 3.24 1.62
C SER A 34 -6.17 3.98 0.39
N ARG A 35 -5.62 5.16 0.13
CA ARG A 35 -5.86 5.93 -1.10
C ARG A 35 -4.91 5.52 -2.23
N LEU A 36 -3.88 4.76 -1.90
CA LEU A 36 -2.90 4.24 -2.84
C LEU A 36 -3.37 2.92 -3.42
N THR A 37 -2.98 2.64 -4.66
CA THR A 37 -3.19 1.33 -5.26
C THR A 37 -2.38 0.29 -4.47
N VAL A 38 -3.02 -0.79 -4.06
CA VAL A 38 -2.36 -1.89 -3.36
C VAL A 38 -2.18 -3.04 -4.34
N ALA A 39 -0.94 -3.50 -4.49
CA ALA A 39 -0.59 -4.61 -5.37
C ALA A 39 0.20 -5.68 -4.61
N THR A 40 0.06 -6.93 -5.03
CA THR A 40 0.92 -8.02 -4.56
C THR A 40 2.26 -8.00 -5.27
N PRO A 41 3.33 -8.58 -4.68
CA PRO A 41 4.62 -8.68 -5.36
C PRO A 41 4.53 -9.40 -6.72
N ALA A 42 3.70 -10.44 -6.84
CA ALA A 42 3.51 -11.18 -8.09
C ALA A 42 2.87 -10.31 -9.18
N GLU A 43 1.87 -9.50 -8.82
CA GLU A 43 1.22 -8.56 -9.74
C GLU A 43 2.16 -7.45 -10.21
N VAL A 44 3.09 -7.01 -9.37
CA VAL A 44 4.11 -6.04 -9.77
C VAL A 44 5.14 -6.68 -10.68
N LEU A 45 5.63 -7.88 -10.33
CA LEU A 45 6.61 -8.60 -11.12
C LEU A 45 6.10 -8.92 -12.54
N ALA A 46 4.80 -9.22 -12.69
CA ALA A 46 4.18 -9.46 -13.99
C ALA A 46 4.10 -8.20 -14.89
N ARG A 47 4.39 -7.00 -14.35
CA ARG A 47 4.37 -5.71 -15.06
C ARG A 47 5.77 -5.13 -15.31
N LEU A 48 6.82 -5.82 -14.87
CA LEU A 48 8.23 -5.53 -15.19
C LEU A 48 8.62 -6.20 -16.51
#